data_AF-A0A937SHF2-F1
#
_entry.id   AF-A0A937SHF2-F1
#
_cell.length_a   1.000
_cell.length_b   1.000
_cell.length_c   1.000
_cell.angle_alpha   90.00
_cell.angle_beta   90.00
_cell.angle_gamma   90.00
#
_symmetry.space_group_name_H-M   'P 1'
#
loop_
_entity.id
_entity.type
_entity.pdbx_description
1 polymer ?
#
loop_
_entity_poly.entity_id
_entity_poly.type
_entity_poly.pdbx_seq_one_letter_code
_entity_poly.pdbx_strand_id
1 'polypeptide(L)'
;MKTNVLYWGDNLNILRDFDPDSVHLIYLDPPFNSKRDYNVIFKDDTGAAPPAQIKAFTDTWKWHMAVDAYKEVIAKGGNVSRLLVSCQASN
;
A
#
# COMPACT_ATOMS: atom_id res chain seq x y z
N MET A 1 -22.37 1.52 -6.75
CA MET A 1 -21.62 0.53 -5.93
C MET A 1 -22.49 0.00 -4.79
N LYS A 2 -22.19 -1.18 -4.27
CA LYS A 2 -22.86 -1.75 -3.08
C LYS A 2 -22.22 -1.23 -1.80
N THR A 3 -23.01 -1.01 -0.75
CA THR A 3 -22.54 -0.59 0.58
C THR A 3 -22.05 -1.79 1.40
N ASN A 4 -21.10 -1.55 2.31
CA ASN A 4 -20.56 -2.56 3.23
C ASN A 4 -19.97 -3.79 2.50
N VAL A 5 -19.18 -3.54 1.45
CA VAL A 5 -18.52 -4.59 0.66
C VAL A 5 -17.02 -4.58 0.90
N LEU A 6 -16.45 -5.77 1.11
CA LEU A 6 -15.02 -6.01 1.09
C LEU A 6 -14.60 -6.45 -0.30
N TYR A 7 -13.72 -5.68 -0.93
CA TYR A 7 -13.04 -6.07 -2.16
C TYR A 7 -11.68 -6.66 -1.81
N TRP A 8 -11.38 -7.87 -2.31
CA TRP A 8 -10.14 -8.58 -2.02
C TRP A 8 -9.27 -8.66 -3.29
N GLY A 9 -8.04 -8.14 -3.23
CA GLY A 9 -7.09 -8.16 -4.34
C GLY A 9 -6.20 -6.92 -4.40
N ASP A 10 -5.55 -6.73 -5.55
CA ASP A 10 -4.73 -5.55 -5.83
C ASP A 10 -5.61 -4.28 -5.94
N ASN A 11 -5.28 -3.25 -5.17
CA ASN A 11 -6.11 -2.06 -5.06
C ASN A 11 -6.18 -1.24 -6.36
N LEU A 12 -5.13 -1.22 -7.18
CA LEU A 12 -5.07 -0.43 -8.39
C LEU A 12 -6.01 -1.00 -9.44
N ASN A 13 -6.06 -2.33 -9.54
CA ASN A 13 -6.99 -3.01 -10.44
C ASN A 13 -8.44 -2.82 -9.99
N ILE A 14 -8.73 -3.03 -8.69
CA ILE A 14 -10.08 -2.90 -8.15
C ILE A 14 -10.62 -1.48 -8.30
N LEU A 15 -9.81 -0.45 -7.97
CA LEU A 15 -10.25 0.94 -8.00
C LEU A 15 -10.46 1.48 -9.43
N ARG A 16 -9.89 0.86 -10.46
CA ARG A 16 -10.12 1.24 -11.87
C ARG A 16 -11.53 0.91 -12.36
N ASP A 17 -12.19 -0.06 -11.73
CA ASP A 17 -13.56 -0.47 -12.08
C ASP A 17 -14.63 0.41 -11.39
N PHE A 18 -14.20 1.37 -10.58
CA PHE A 18 -15.10 2.27 -9.86
C PHE A 18 -15.50 3.43 -10.78
N ASP A 19 -16.77 3.83 -10.71
CA ASP A 19 -17.25 5.03 -11.42
C ASP A 19 -16.44 6.27 -10.97
N PRO A 20 -16.06 7.18 -11.88
CA PRO A 20 -15.42 8.44 -11.51
C PRO A 20 -16.26 9.24 -10.50
N ASP A 21 -15.61 10.02 -9.65
CA ASP A 21 -16.24 10.93 -8.67
C ASP A 21 -17.25 10.28 -7.71
N SER A 22 -17.20 8.96 -7.56
CA SER A 22 -18.13 8.18 -6.72
C SER A 22 -17.66 8.03 -5.26
N VAL A 23 -16.44 8.44 -4.94
CA VAL A 23 -15.80 8.29 -3.63
C VAL A 23 -15.64 9.65 -2.97
N HIS A 24 -16.28 9.82 -1.79
CA HIS A 24 -16.25 11.07 -1.04
C HIS A 24 -15.09 11.15 -0.04
N LEU A 25 -14.66 10.01 0.52
CA LEU A 25 -13.62 9.92 1.52
C LEU A 25 -12.79 8.67 1.28
N ILE A 26 -11.47 8.83 1.34
CA ILE A 26 -10.51 7.74 1.28
C ILE A 26 -9.72 7.75 2.60
N TYR A 27 -9.73 6.61 3.30
CA TYR A 27 -8.81 6.36 4.40
C TYR A 27 -7.69 5.44 3.91
N LEU A 28 -6.45 5.91 4.03
CA LEU A 28 -5.25 5.15 3.65
C LEU A 28 -4.33 5.05 4.85
N ASP A 29 -3.99 3.83 5.25
CA ASP A 29 -2.94 3.52 6.21
C ASP A 29 -1.87 2.69 5.49
N PRO A 30 -1.05 3.31 4.61
CA PRO A 30 -0.03 2.59 3.87
C PRO A 30 1.04 2.05 4.82
N PRO A 31 1.68 0.91 4.50
CA PRO A 31 2.79 0.41 5.30
C PRO A 31 3.86 1.49 5.43
N PHE A 32 4.38 1.65 6.64
CA PHE A 32 5.53 2.52 6.85
C PHE A 32 6.70 1.97 5.99
N ASN A 33 7.67 2.80 5.59
CA ASN A 33 8.89 2.27 4.98
C ASN A 33 9.99 2.25 6.03
N SER A 34 9.67 1.69 7.20
CA SER A 34 10.51 1.80 8.39
C SER A 34 11.79 0.97 8.28
N LYS A 35 11.87 0.07 7.28
CA LYS A 35 12.95 -0.92 7.09
C LYS A 35 13.15 -1.81 8.32
N ARG A 36 12.10 -2.00 9.11
CA ARG A 36 12.13 -2.87 10.27
C ARG A 36 11.57 -4.23 9.91
N ASP A 37 12.24 -5.26 10.41
CA ASP A 37 11.70 -6.60 10.44
C ASP A 37 10.89 -6.75 11.72
N TYR A 38 9.58 -6.93 11.57
CA TYR A 38 8.70 -7.21 12.69
C TYR A 38 8.69 -8.72 12.92
N ASN A 39 9.21 -9.16 14.05
CA ASN A 39 9.23 -10.57 14.45
C ASN A 39 8.05 -10.86 15.37
N VAL A 40 7.27 -11.91 15.10
CA VAL A 40 6.28 -12.37 16.08
C VAL A 40 7.01 -13.16 17.15
N ILE A 41 6.95 -12.68 18.39
CA ILE A 41 7.36 -13.46 19.56
C ILE A 41 6.11 -14.20 20.05
N PHE A 42 5.83 -15.37 19.47
CA PHE A 42 4.91 -16.29 20.15
C PHE A 42 5.59 -16.71 21.46
N LYS A 43 4.86 -16.79 22.57
CA LYS A 43 5.29 -17.59 23.72
C LYS A 43 4.44 -18.85 23.67
N ASP A 44 5.03 -20.02 23.83
CA ASP A 44 4.23 -21.22 24.03
C ASP A 44 3.60 -21.20 25.44
N ASP A 45 2.55 -22.00 25.63
CA ASP A 45 1.83 -22.12 26.90
C ASP A 45 2.69 -22.77 28.02
N THR A 46 3.91 -23.20 27.70
CA THR A 46 4.86 -23.84 28.64
C THR A 46 5.90 -22.86 29.18
N GLY A 47 5.93 -21.62 28.69
CA GLY A 47 6.89 -20.59 29.10
C GLY A 47 8.30 -20.81 28.55
N ALA A 48 8.48 -21.77 27.64
CA ALA A 48 9.77 -22.02 26.98
C ALA A 48 10.01 -20.98 25.87
N ALA A 49 11.27 -20.54 25.73
CA ALA A 49 11.65 -19.63 24.66
C ALA A 49 11.50 -20.34 23.30
N PRO A 50 10.77 -19.76 22.32
CA PRO A 50 10.55 -20.42 21.04
C PRO A 50 11.85 -20.56 20.24
N PRO A 51 12.06 -21.64 19.48
CA PRO A 51 13.32 -21.86 18.76
C PRO A 51 13.52 -20.99 17.51
N ALA A 52 12.59 -20.13 17.12
CA ALA A 52 12.77 -19.31 15.92
C ALA A 52 11.95 -18.02 16.01
N GLN A 53 12.61 -16.87 15.84
CA GLN A 53 11.95 -15.63 15.47
C GLN A 53 11.29 -15.84 14.11
N ILE A 54 9.96 -15.93 14.07
CA ILE A 54 9.22 -15.98 12.81
C ILE A 54 9.05 -14.54 12.33
N LYS A 55 9.63 -14.23 11.18
CA LYS A 55 9.45 -12.94 10.51
C LYS A 55 7.97 -12.77 10.16
N ALA A 56 7.30 -11.80 10.75
CA ALA A 56 5.87 -11.54 10.53
C ALA A 56 5.64 -10.93 9.15
N PHE A 57 6.40 -9.88 8.84
CA PHE A 57 6.51 -9.25 7.52
C PHE A 57 7.70 -8.28 7.53
N THR A 58 8.20 -7.96 6.33
CA THR A 58 9.17 -6.89 6.13
C THR A 58 8.44 -5.64 5.70
N ASP A 59 8.57 -4.57 6.48
CA ASP A 59 8.02 -3.25 6.21
C ASP A 59 8.91 -2.51 5.19
N THR A 60 9.03 -3.07 4.00
CA THR A 60 9.85 -2.52 2.90
C THR A 60 9.14 -2.75 1.58
N TRP A 61 8.64 -1.65 1.01
CA TRP A 61 8.11 -1.62 -0.33
C TRP A 61 9.13 -0.99 -1.28
N LYS A 62 9.12 -1.42 -2.53
CA LYS A 62 9.96 -0.87 -3.59
C LYS A 62 9.10 -0.16 -4.62
N TRP A 63 9.55 1.02 -5.04
CA TRP A 63 8.86 1.83 -6.04
C TRP A 63 8.60 1.12 -7.37
N HIS A 64 9.37 0.08 -7.72
CA HIS A 64 9.23 -0.62 -9.01
C HIS A 64 7.80 -1.13 -9.29
N MET A 65 7.02 -1.44 -8.25
CA MET A 65 5.64 -1.93 -8.41
C MET A 65 4.68 -0.85 -8.90
N ALA A 66 4.99 0.43 -8.69
CA ALA A 66 4.13 1.56 -9.04
C ALA A 66 4.60 2.33 -10.29
N VAL A 67 5.72 1.95 -10.90
CA VAL A 67 6.36 2.71 -12.00
C VAL A 67 5.44 2.81 -13.22
N ASP A 68 4.79 1.73 -13.61
CA ASP A 68 3.95 1.74 -14.82
C ASP A 68 2.67 2.56 -14.60
N ALA A 69 2.05 2.42 -13.44
CA ALA A 69 0.91 3.25 -13.04
C ALA A 69 1.29 4.74 -12.98
N TYR A 70 2.47 5.05 -12.43
CA TYR A 70 2.99 6.41 -12.40
C TYR A 70 3.14 6.98 -13.83
N LYS A 71 3.82 6.25 -14.73
CA LYS A 71 4.02 6.67 -16.12
C LYS A 71 2.69 6.90 -16.84
N GLU A 72 1.70 6.04 -16.61
CA GLU A 72 0.37 6.18 -17.18
C GLU A 72 -0.29 7.51 -16.74
N VAL A 73 -0.23 7.82 -15.44
CA VAL A 73 -0.80 9.07 -14.90
C VAL A 73 -0.06 10.29 -15.45
N ILE A 74 1.27 10.22 -15.54
CA ILE A 74 2.06 11.32 -16.12
C ILE A 74 1.66 11.57 -17.58
N ALA A 75 1.55 10.50 -18.38
CA ALA A 75 1.16 10.59 -19.79
C ALA A 75 -0.26 11.14 -20.00
N LYS A 76 -1.20 10.81 -19.10
CA LYS A 76 -2.57 11.34 -19.11
C LYS A 76 -2.64 12.85 -18.79
N GLY A 77 -1.66 13.39 -18.07
CA GLY A 77 -1.61 14.81 -17.72
C GLY A 77 -2.65 15.22 -16.67
N GLY A 78 -2.98 16.51 -16.62
CA GLY A 78 -3.96 17.06 -15.66
C GLY A 78 -3.39 17.37 -14.26
N ASN A 79 -4.30 17.64 -13.32
CA ASN A 79 -3.95 18.09 -11.97
C ASN A 79 -3.17 17.04 -11.18
N VAL A 80 -3.56 15.76 -11.29
CA VAL A 80 -2.90 14.65 -10.57
C VAL A 80 -1.48 14.43 -11.09
N SER A 81 -1.27 14.45 -12.40
CA SER A 81 0.06 14.39 -13.00
C SER A 81 0.96 15.52 -12.49
N ARG A 82 0.46 16.76 -12.47
CA ARG A 82 1.20 17.92 -11.94
C ARG A 82 1.56 17.76 -10.46
N LEU A 83 0.63 17.28 -9.64
CA LEU A 83 0.88 17.00 -8.23
C LEU A 83 2.02 15.96 -8.08
N LEU A 84 1.94 14.84 -8.78
CA LEU A 84 2.93 13.78 -8.71
C LEU A 84 4.33 14.23 -9.14
N VAL A 85 4.44 15.02 -10.22
CA VAL A 85 5.71 15.61 -10.65
C VAL A 85 6.26 16.57 -9.60
N SER A 86 5.41 17.39 -8.96
CA SER A 86 5.86 18.33 -7.91
C SER A 86 6.45 17.61 -6.69
N CYS A 87 5.91 16.43 -6.34
CA CYS A 87 6.43 15.61 -5.25
C CYS A 87 7.80 14.99 -5.57
N GLN A 88 8.16 14.81 -6.86
CA GLN A 88 9.49 14.33 -7.24
C GLN A 88 10.58 15.40 -7.11
N ALA A 89 10.24 16.68 -7.29
CA ALA A 89 11.20 17.79 -7.29
C ALA A 89 11.65 18.23 -5.88
N SER A 90 11.15 17.59 -4.82
CA SER A 90 11.40 17.96 -3.43
C SER A 90 12.41 17.04 -2.70
N ASN A 91 13.22 16.27 -3.45
CA ASN A 91 14.33 15.47 -2.92
C ASN A 91 15.68 15.97 -3.45
#